data_AF-A0A382G7Z4-F1
#
_entry.id   AF-A0A382G7Z4-F1
#
_cell.length_a   1.000
_cell.length_b   1.000
_cell.length_c   1.000
_cell.angle_alpha   90.00
_cell.angle_beta   90.00
_cell.angle_gamma   90.00
#
_symmetry.space_group_name_H-M   'P 1'
#
loop_
_entity.id
_entity.type
_entity.pdbx_description
1 polymer ?
#
loop_
_entity_poly.entity_id
_entity_poly.type
_entity_poly.pdbx_seq_one_letter_code
_entity_poly.pdbx_strand_id
1 'polypeptide(L)'
;MAVNELQSTRKPPITQIGAVLWLRSNLFSSWINGLLTFASLYLLYIAIPPLLDWMFLSANFNFGTVNILGFDIKFSEVMADNDNCGREAACWPFIYEKLYMFIYGFYPREEVWRPDVFYGLTALLIVVVRLVRNYKHKNRVILSMIVTYPIVSYILIAGGFGLLPVVETHQWGGLLLTLIIASVGILISFPIGVVLALGRQSELRVIKLFSTLFIEFIRGVPLITILFMASFVLPLFLESGTNFDKLLRALIAIALFQAAYFAEVVRGGLQAIPKGQYEAADAIGLSYFQKNALI
;
A
#
# COMPACT_ATOMS: atom_id res chain seq x y z
N MET A 1 -18.83 -30.94 -54.86
CA MET A 1 -18.28 -30.42 -53.60
C MET A 1 -17.25 -29.37 -53.99
N ALA A 2 -17.58 -28.07 -53.88
CA ALA A 2 -16.65 -27.01 -54.28
C ALA A 2 -15.54 -26.92 -53.22
N VAL A 3 -14.30 -27.18 -53.63
CA VAL A 3 -13.12 -26.97 -52.81
C VAL A 3 -12.81 -25.48 -52.87
N ASN A 4 -13.18 -24.73 -51.83
CA ASN A 4 -12.72 -23.36 -51.69
C ASN A 4 -11.22 -23.39 -51.39
N GLU A 5 -10.40 -22.88 -52.32
CA GLU A 5 -8.98 -22.67 -52.05
C GLU A 5 -8.83 -21.65 -50.92
N LEU A 6 -8.13 -22.06 -49.86
CA LEU A 6 -7.80 -21.17 -48.74
C LEU A 6 -6.89 -20.05 -49.25
N GLN A 7 -7.43 -18.83 -49.30
CA GLN A 7 -6.64 -17.64 -49.64
C GLN A 7 -5.48 -17.48 -48.66
N SER A 8 -4.29 -17.17 -49.18
CA SER A 8 -3.11 -16.94 -48.35
C SER A 8 -3.32 -15.72 -47.45
N THR A 9 -3.14 -15.89 -46.15
CA THR A 9 -3.25 -14.80 -45.17
C THR A 9 -2.21 -13.74 -45.49
N ARG A 10 -2.63 -12.60 -46.06
CA ARG A 10 -1.78 -11.42 -46.21
C ARG A 10 -1.46 -10.86 -44.83
N LYS A 11 -0.19 -10.55 -44.58
CA LYS A 11 0.20 -9.84 -43.35
C LYS A 11 -0.58 -8.52 -43.29
N PRO A 12 -1.16 -8.15 -42.13
CA PRO A 12 -1.87 -6.88 -42.02
C PRO A 12 -0.93 -5.72 -42.37
N PRO A 13 -1.45 -4.60 -42.90
CA PRO A 13 -0.64 -3.43 -43.19
C PRO A 13 0.01 -2.92 -41.89
N ILE A 14 1.24 -2.39 -41.98
CA ILE A 14 2.05 -1.94 -40.82
C ILE A 14 1.29 -0.89 -39.96
N THR A 15 0.37 -0.15 -40.57
CA THR A 15 -0.53 0.80 -39.89
C THR A 15 -1.56 0.16 -38.96
N GLN A 16 -1.78 -1.15 -39.07
CA GLN A 16 -2.73 -1.93 -38.28
C GLN A 16 -2.04 -2.91 -37.32
N ILE A 17 -0.73 -2.78 -37.11
CA ILE A 17 0.03 -3.65 -36.19
C ILE A 17 1.03 -2.81 -35.38
N GLY A 18 1.25 -3.19 -34.12
CA GLY A 18 2.40 -2.73 -33.33
C GLY A 18 2.28 -1.31 -32.76
N ALA A 19 3.44 -0.69 -32.52
CA ALA A 19 3.55 0.58 -31.79
C ALA A 19 2.83 1.75 -32.47
N VAL A 20 2.78 1.78 -33.79
CA VAL A 20 2.13 2.87 -34.55
C VAL A 20 0.62 2.84 -34.36
N LEU A 21 0.00 1.65 -34.43
CA LEU A 21 -1.42 1.49 -34.12
C LEU A 21 -1.71 1.85 -32.66
N TRP A 22 -0.84 1.45 -31.73
CA TRP A 22 -0.96 1.79 -30.31
C TRP A 22 -0.94 3.31 -30.07
N LEU A 23 0.01 4.03 -30.68
CA LEU A 23 0.10 5.49 -30.58
C LEU A 23 -1.14 6.17 -31.14
N ARG A 24 -1.62 5.75 -32.32
CA ARG A 24 -2.83 6.33 -32.93
C ARG A 24 -4.09 6.05 -32.12
N SER A 25 -4.21 4.85 -31.55
CA SER A 25 -5.40 4.46 -30.79
C SER A 25 -5.43 5.01 -29.36
N ASN A 26 -4.27 5.21 -28.72
CA ASN A 26 -4.21 5.64 -27.32
C ASN A 26 -3.89 7.15 -27.17
N LEU A 27 -2.92 7.68 -27.91
CA LEU A 27 -2.46 9.07 -27.77
C LEU A 27 -3.14 10.02 -28.76
N PHE A 28 -3.32 9.58 -30.02
CA PHE A 28 -3.81 10.44 -31.10
C PHE A 28 -5.18 10.02 -31.65
N SER A 29 -6.05 9.45 -30.79
CA SER A 29 -7.36 8.92 -31.21
C SER A 29 -8.36 10.02 -31.58
N SER A 30 -8.17 11.23 -31.06
CA SER A 30 -8.94 12.43 -31.41
C SER A 30 -8.01 13.65 -31.48
N TRP A 31 -8.47 14.74 -32.09
CA TRP A 31 -7.70 15.99 -32.14
C TRP A 31 -7.44 16.57 -30.73
N ILE A 32 -8.40 16.40 -29.81
CA ILE A 32 -8.27 16.79 -28.39
C ILE A 32 -7.18 15.95 -27.72
N ASN A 33 -7.19 14.62 -27.92
CA ASN A 33 -6.16 13.74 -27.34
C ASN A 33 -4.78 14.04 -27.92
N GLY A 34 -4.70 14.38 -29.22
CA GLY A 34 -3.47 14.86 -29.83
C GLY A 34 -2.94 16.13 -29.17
N LEU A 35 -3.81 17.14 -28.96
CA LEU A 35 -3.45 18.38 -28.28
C LEU A 35 -3.03 18.13 -26.82
N LEU A 36 -3.77 17.31 -26.07
CA LEU A 36 -3.43 16.93 -24.70
C LEU A 36 -2.11 16.16 -24.63
N THR A 37 -1.83 15.29 -25.61
CA THR A 37 -0.56 14.56 -25.70
C THR A 37 0.60 15.54 -25.89
N PHE A 38 0.49 16.48 -26.83
CA PHE A 38 1.53 17.50 -27.03
C PHE A 38 1.69 18.43 -25.82
N ALA A 39 0.58 18.86 -25.22
CA ALA A 39 0.61 19.67 -24.00
C ALA A 39 1.28 18.92 -22.83
N SER A 40 0.97 17.63 -22.66
CA SER A 40 1.59 16.78 -21.64
C SER A 40 3.08 16.58 -21.90
N LEU A 41 3.48 16.31 -23.15
CA LEU A 41 4.89 16.19 -23.52
C LEU A 41 5.66 17.49 -23.30
N TYR A 42 5.05 18.64 -23.60
CA TYR A 42 5.63 19.95 -23.31
C TYR A 42 5.78 20.18 -21.81
N LEU A 43 4.76 19.81 -21.01
CA LEU A 43 4.81 19.87 -19.55
C LEU A 43 5.94 19.00 -18.97
N LEU A 44 6.10 17.78 -19.48
CA LEU A 44 7.20 16.89 -19.11
C LEU A 44 8.56 17.48 -19.52
N TYR A 45 8.64 18.07 -20.70
CA TYR A 45 9.85 18.72 -21.20
C TYR A 45 10.28 19.92 -20.34
N ILE A 46 9.34 20.70 -19.78
CA ILE A 46 9.70 21.81 -18.89
C ILE A 46 9.95 21.36 -17.45
N ALA A 47 9.33 20.27 -16.99
CA ALA A 47 9.42 19.83 -15.60
C ALA A 47 10.58 18.86 -15.33
N ILE A 48 10.82 17.91 -16.24
CA ILE A 48 11.79 16.83 -16.02
C ILE A 48 13.24 17.34 -16.04
N PRO A 49 13.71 18.10 -17.04
CA PRO A 49 15.11 18.49 -17.09
C PRO A 49 15.57 19.31 -15.88
N PRO A 50 14.84 20.34 -15.39
CA PRO A 50 15.22 21.05 -14.18
C PRO A 50 15.20 20.18 -12.93
N LEU A 51 14.25 19.23 -12.85
CA LEU A 51 14.15 18.31 -11.72
C LEU A 51 15.32 17.31 -11.70
N LEU A 52 15.73 16.79 -12.86
CA LEU A 52 16.90 15.94 -12.99
C LEU A 52 18.19 16.70 -12.73
N ASP A 53 18.28 17.95 -13.18
CA ASP A 53 19.42 18.82 -12.89
C ASP A 53 19.56 19.00 -11.38
N TRP A 54 18.51 19.49 -10.72
CA TRP A 54 18.48 19.71 -9.28
C TRP A 54 18.77 18.44 -8.45
N MET A 55 18.26 17.28 -8.88
CA MET A 55 18.36 16.03 -8.14
C MET A 55 19.71 15.31 -8.34
N PHE A 56 20.34 15.44 -9.50
CA PHE A 56 21.53 14.64 -9.85
C PHE A 56 22.68 15.43 -10.45
N LEU A 57 22.44 16.39 -11.34
CA LEU A 57 23.53 17.07 -12.06
C LEU A 57 24.18 18.16 -11.22
N SER A 58 23.37 19.00 -10.57
CA SER A 58 23.82 20.07 -9.68
C SER A 58 23.79 19.66 -8.20
N ALA A 59 23.32 18.45 -7.88
CA ALA A 59 23.20 17.97 -6.52
C ALA A 59 24.55 17.81 -5.81
N ASN A 60 24.53 18.05 -4.49
CA ASN A 60 25.71 17.91 -3.66
C ASN A 60 25.83 16.47 -3.13
N PHE A 61 27.00 15.85 -3.38
CA PHE A 61 27.35 14.48 -3.00
C PHE A 61 28.57 14.42 -2.05
N ASN A 62 28.83 15.49 -1.27
CA ASN A 62 29.92 15.55 -0.31
C ASN A 62 29.60 14.74 0.96
N PHE A 63 29.68 13.41 0.86
CA PHE A 63 29.32 12.47 1.93
C PHE A 63 30.36 12.34 3.06
N GLY A 64 31.48 13.07 3.01
CA GLY A 64 32.56 12.92 3.99
C GLY A 64 33.16 11.50 3.97
N THR A 65 33.19 10.84 5.12
CA THR A 65 33.62 9.43 5.25
C THR A 65 32.43 8.56 5.65
N VAL A 66 32.21 7.49 4.91
CA VAL A 66 31.07 6.58 5.03
C VAL A 66 31.60 5.23 5.46
N ASN A 67 31.06 4.67 6.55
CA ASN A 67 31.37 3.31 6.96
C ASN A 67 30.44 2.33 6.22
N ILE A 68 31.00 1.48 5.37
CA ILE A 68 30.26 0.42 4.67
C ILE A 68 30.84 -0.91 5.14
N LEU A 69 30.06 -1.71 5.86
CA LEU A 69 30.46 -3.04 6.32
C LEU A 69 31.80 -3.03 7.12
N GLY A 70 32.05 -1.98 7.90
CA GLY A 70 33.30 -1.82 8.65
C GLY A 70 34.46 -1.22 7.86
N PHE A 71 34.25 -0.85 6.60
CA PHE A 71 35.24 -0.16 5.78
C PHE A 71 34.91 1.33 5.68
N ASP A 72 35.82 2.19 6.13
CA ASP A 72 35.69 3.64 6.00
C ASP A 72 36.10 4.08 4.59
N ILE A 73 35.11 4.51 3.81
CA ILE A 73 35.31 5.03 2.46
C ILE A 73 35.16 6.55 2.51
N LYS A 74 36.27 7.27 2.29
CA LYS A 74 36.28 8.73 2.19
C LYS A 74 35.81 9.15 0.79
N PHE A 75 34.61 9.72 0.70
CA PHE A 75 34.03 10.25 -0.52
C PHE A 75 34.36 11.73 -0.74
N SER A 76 34.53 12.51 0.34
CA SER A 76 34.91 13.92 0.27
C SER A 76 35.68 14.36 1.53
N GLU A 77 36.48 15.42 1.41
CA GLU A 77 37.23 15.99 2.54
C GLU A 77 36.39 16.92 3.40
N VAL A 78 35.37 17.52 2.81
CA VAL A 78 34.48 18.49 3.45
C VAL A 78 33.10 17.84 3.58
N MET A 79 32.53 17.87 4.79
CA MET A 79 31.15 17.43 5.00
C MET A 79 30.16 18.49 4.53
N ALA A 80 28.98 18.05 4.11
CA ALA A 80 27.89 18.96 3.79
C ALA A 80 27.50 19.81 5.01
N ASP A 81 27.46 21.13 4.84
CA ASP A 81 27.02 22.13 5.81
C ASP A 81 25.86 22.96 5.23
N ASN A 82 25.26 23.85 6.04
CA ASN A 82 24.16 24.70 5.60
C ASN A 82 24.57 25.79 4.58
N ASP A 83 25.88 26.01 4.40
CA ASP A 83 26.42 26.99 3.47
C ASP A 83 26.70 26.37 2.09
N ASN A 84 27.04 25.08 2.06
CA ASN A 84 27.42 24.32 0.87
C ASN A 84 26.30 23.37 0.39
N CYS A 85 25.24 23.16 1.18
CA CYS A 85 24.16 22.21 0.86
C CYS A 85 22.76 22.83 1.00
N GLY A 86 21.87 22.57 0.04
CA GLY A 86 20.42 22.80 0.17
C GLY A 86 19.87 24.17 -0.26
N ARG A 87 20.70 25.09 -0.79
CA ARG A 87 20.22 26.40 -1.29
C ARG A 87 19.84 26.38 -2.78
N GLU A 88 20.58 25.65 -3.60
CA GLU A 88 20.40 25.64 -5.06
C GLU A 88 20.07 24.25 -5.63
N ALA A 89 20.53 23.19 -4.97
CA ALA A 89 20.39 21.80 -5.44
C ALA A 89 20.11 20.81 -4.28
N ALA A 90 19.79 19.56 -4.63
CA ALA A 90 19.52 18.51 -3.66
C ALA A 90 20.75 18.19 -2.79
N CYS A 91 20.50 17.94 -1.49
CA CYS A 91 21.53 17.58 -0.52
C CYS A 91 21.44 16.08 -0.16
N TRP A 92 22.14 15.22 -0.89
CA TRP A 92 22.14 13.77 -0.63
C TRP A 92 22.84 13.36 0.68
N PRO A 93 23.90 14.04 1.15
CA PRO A 93 24.52 13.73 2.44
C PRO A 93 23.53 13.78 3.61
N PHE A 94 22.57 14.71 3.59
CA PHE A 94 21.51 14.77 4.60
C PHE A 94 20.64 13.50 4.59
N ILE A 95 20.28 13.01 3.41
CA ILE A 95 19.47 11.79 3.27
C ILE A 95 20.24 10.58 3.81
N TYR A 96 21.54 10.49 3.51
CA TYR A 96 22.41 9.43 3.99
C TYR A 96 22.51 9.43 5.53
N GLU A 97 22.80 10.59 6.13
CA GLU A 97 22.89 10.75 7.60
C GLU A 97 21.56 10.45 8.32
N LYS A 98 20.43 10.81 7.70
CA LYS A 98 19.10 10.56 8.25
C LYS A 98 18.48 9.24 7.80
N LEU A 99 19.19 8.43 7.02
CA LEU A 99 18.68 7.15 6.50
C LEU A 99 18.26 6.22 7.64
N TYR A 100 19.03 6.18 8.73
CA TYR A 100 18.67 5.42 9.93
C TYR A 100 17.30 5.81 10.48
N MET A 101 17.02 7.11 10.58
CA MET A 101 15.74 7.62 11.09
C MET A 101 14.59 7.32 10.12
N PHE A 102 14.83 7.34 8.81
CA PHE A 102 13.83 6.99 7.80
C PHE A 102 13.49 5.50 7.79
N ILE A 103 14.46 4.62 8.07
CA ILE A 103 14.24 3.17 8.06
C ILE A 103 13.73 2.67 9.42
N TYR A 104 14.39 3.05 10.51
CA TYR A 104 14.16 2.49 11.85
C TYR A 104 13.51 3.46 12.83
N GLY A 105 13.47 4.76 12.54
CA GLY A 105 12.94 5.77 13.47
C GLY A 105 13.82 5.91 14.72
N PHE A 106 13.22 5.75 15.90
CA PHE A 106 13.90 5.84 17.20
C PHE A 106 14.23 4.46 17.78
N TYR A 107 14.17 3.40 16.97
CA TYR A 107 14.47 2.04 17.42
C TYR A 107 15.92 1.95 17.95
N PRO A 108 16.19 1.23 19.06
CA PRO A 108 17.54 1.12 19.62
C PRO A 108 18.54 0.49 18.66
N ARG A 109 19.74 1.09 18.52
CA ARG A 109 20.78 0.66 17.55
C ARG A 109 21.27 -0.77 17.75
N GLU A 110 21.38 -1.21 19.00
CA GLU A 110 21.80 -2.57 19.37
C GLU A 110 20.80 -3.65 18.88
N GLU A 111 19.54 -3.27 18.68
CA GLU A 111 18.42 -4.19 18.41
C GLU A 111 17.90 -4.11 16.96
N VAL A 112 18.58 -3.36 16.09
CA VAL A 112 18.18 -3.11 14.69
C VAL A 112 18.07 -4.40 13.86
N TRP A 113 18.79 -5.44 14.26
CA TRP A 113 18.70 -6.76 13.65
C TRP A 113 17.25 -7.31 13.66
N ARG A 114 16.40 -6.90 14.61
CA ARG A 114 14.99 -7.32 14.69
C ARG A 114 14.15 -6.74 13.54
N PRO A 115 14.10 -5.41 13.32
CA PRO A 115 13.54 -4.84 12.09
C PRO A 115 14.13 -5.42 10.80
N ASP A 116 15.44 -5.67 10.74
CA ASP A 116 16.07 -6.23 9.54
C ASP A 116 15.58 -7.65 9.23
N VAL A 117 15.48 -8.50 10.26
CA VAL A 117 14.88 -9.83 10.14
C VAL A 117 13.41 -9.71 9.75
N PHE A 118 12.65 -8.74 10.29
CA PHE A 118 11.27 -8.48 9.87
C PHE A 118 11.17 -8.12 8.38
N TYR A 119 12.05 -7.25 7.87
CA TYR A 119 12.09 -6.92 6.45
C TYR A 119 12.43 -8.14 5.58
N GLY A 120 13.41 -8.94 6.02
CA GLY A 120 13.77 -10.20 5.38
C GLY A 120 12.60 -11.20 5.33
N LEU A 121 11.87 -11.36 6.45
CA LEU A 121 10.68 -12.20 6.53
C LEU A 121 9.54 -11.68 5.66
N THR A 122 9.35 -10.35 5.58
CA THR A 122 8.36 -9.73 4.69
C THR A 122 8.67 -10.06 3.22
N ALA A 123 9.92 -9.88 2.79
CA ALA A 123 10.36 -10.19 1.44
C ALA A 123 10.24 -11.69 1.13
N LEU A 124 10.62 -12.54 2.08
CA LEU A 124 10.46 -13.99 1.96
C LEU A 124 8.99 -14.38 1.80
N LEU A 125 8.07 -13.77 2.54
CA LEU A 125 6.64 -14.04 2.43
C LEU A 125 6.13 -13.74 1.02
N ILE A 126 6.54 -12.63 0.41
CA ILE A 126 6.16 -12.27 -0.98
C ILE A 126 6.66 -13.35 -1.96
N VAL A 127 7.91 -13.80 -1.81
CA VAL A 127 8.48 -14.87 -2.64
C VAL A 127 7.72 -16.19 -2.45
N VAL A 128 7.46 -16.58 -1.20
CA VAL A 128 6.80 -17.85 -0.90
C VAL A 128 5.36 -17.87 -1.41
N VAL A 129 4.59 -16.79 -1.24
CA VAL A 129 3.24 -16.68 -1.82
C VAL A 129 3.27 -16.88 -3.34
N ARG A 130 4.29 -16.35 -4.01
CA ARG A 130 4.46 -16.51 -5.46
C ARG A 130 4.83 -17.94 -5.88
N LEU A 131 5.61 -18.65 -5.06
CA LEU A 131 6.02 -20.05 -5.28
C LEU A 131 4.88 -21.03 -5.03
N VAL A 132 4.05 -20.77 -4.02
CA VAL A 132 2.94 -21.66 -3.59
C VAL A 132 1.72 -21.55 -4.52
N ARG A 133 1.71 -20.64 -5.50
CA ARG A 133 0.56 -20.38 -6.40
C ARG A 133 -0.01 -21.63 -7.08
N ASN A 134 0.84 -22.59 -7.46
CA ASN A 134 0.45 -23.82 -8.15
C ASN A 134 0.37 -25.05 -7.22
N TYR A 135 0.49 -24.87 -5.91
CA TYR A 135 0.49 -25.97 -4.94
C TYR A 135 -0.93 -26.42 -4.57
N LYS A 136 -1.13 -27.72 -4.40
CA LYS A 136 -2.45 -28.34 -4.13
C LYS A 136 -3.14 -27.77 -2.88
N HIS A 137 -2.37 -27.42 -1.85
CA HIS A 137 -2.90 -26.90 -0.58
C HIS A 137 -2.61 -25.39 -0.38
N LYS A 138 -2.48 -24.62 -1.46
CA LYS A 138 -2.12 -23.19 -1.41
C LYS A 138 -2.93 -22.37 -0.41
N ASN A 139 -4.26 -22.57 -0.35
CA ASN A 139 -5.13 -21.79 0.53
C ASN A 139 -4.83 -22.04 2.01
N ARG A 140 -4.52 -23.28 2.40
CA ARG A 140 -4.15 -23.63 3.79
C ARG A 140 -2.82 -23.00 4.17
N VAL A 141 -1.84 -23.05 3.27
CA VAL A 141 -0.51 -22.47 3.49
C VAL A 141 -0.60 -20.94 3.61
N ILE A 142 -1.33 -20.28 2.70
CA ILE A 142 -1.55 -18.83 2.74
C ILE A 142 -2.29 -18.44 4.02
N LEU A 143 -3.35 -19.16 4.39
CA LEU A 143 -4.08 -18.90 5.62
C LEU A 143 -3.18 -19.04 6.86
N SER A 144 -2.34 -20.09 6.92
CA SER A 144 -1.39 -20.23 8.02
C SER A 144 -0.43 -19.05 8.08
N MET A 145 0.09 -18.58 6.94
CA MET A 145 1.00 -17.43 6.88
C MET A 145 0.33 -16.15 7.37
N ILE A 146 -0.92 -15.89 6.96
CA ILE A 146 -1.69 -14.72 7.39
C ILE A 146 -1.84 -14.68 8.92
N VAL A 147 -1.98 -15.84 9.57
CA VAL A 147 -2.15 -15.92 11.03
C VAL A 147 -0.81 -15.90 11.76
N THR A 148 0.18 -16.67 11.32
CA THR A 148 1.47 -16.79 12.02
C THR A 148 2.35 -15.56 11.85
N TYR A 149 2.33 -14.92 10.68
CA TYR A 149 3.23 -13.81 10.37
C TYR A 149 3.05 -12.59 11.28
N PRO A 150 1.83 -12.08 11.55
CA PRO A 150 1.64 -10.97 12.48
C PRO A 150 2.11 -11.30 13.90
N ILE A 151 1.91 -12.53 14.36
CA ILE A 151 2.32 -12.98 15.70
C ILE A 151 3.84 -12.98 15.81
N VAL A 152 4.53 -13.61 14.85
CA VAL A 152 5.99 -13.65 14.81
C VAL A 152 6.57 -12.24 14.69
N SER A 153 6.01 -11.41 13.82
CA SER A 153 6.45 -10.02 13.62
C SER A 153 6.30 -9.19 14.89
N TYR A 154 5.17 -9.32 15.59
CA TYR A 154 4.94 -8.61 16.86
C TYR A 154 5.95 -9.03 17.94
N ILE A 155 6.18 -10.34 18.11
CA ILE A 155 7.15 -10.86 19.08
C ILE A 155 8.56 -10.36 18.76
N LEU A 156 8.95 -10.41 17.48
CA LEU A 156 10.27 -9.99 17.01
C LEU A 156 10.51 -8.50 17.26
N ILE A 157 9.54 -7.64 16.95
CA ILE A 157 9.72 -6.18 17.00
C ILE A 157 9.51 -5.63 18.41
N ALA A 158 8.45 -6.07 19.11
CA ALA A 158 8.12 -5.56 20.44
C ALA A 158 9.01 -6.12 21.53
N GLY A 159 9.53 -7.34 21.36
CA GLY A 159 10.13 -8.09 22.46
C GLY A 159 9.05 -8.52 23.45
N GLY A 160 8.76 -9.81 23.50
CA GLY A 160 7.70 -10.38 24.33
C GLY A 160 8.07 -11.75 24.88
N PHE A 161 7.31 -12.19 25.88
CA PHE A 161 7.44 -13.52 26.51
C PHE A 161 8.79 -13.78 27.21
N GLY A 162 9.53 -12.74 27.59
CA GLY A 162 10.82 -12.87 28.28
C GLY A 162 11.98 -13.39 27.41
N LEU A 163 11.75 -13.52 26.09
CA LEU A 163 12.77 -13.98 25.14
C LEU A 163 13.74 -12.86 24.73
N LEU A 164 13.26 -11.61 24.75
CA LEU A 164 13.94 -10.44 24.22
C LEU A 164 13.58 -9.21 25.08
N PRO A 165 14.48 -8.21 25.23
CA PRO A 165 14.13 -6.96 25.89
C PRO A 165 12.99 -6.26 25.14
N VAL A 166 12.07 -5.69 25.92
CA VAL A 166 10.87 -5.01 25.42
C VAL A 166 11.25 -3.67 24.84
N VAL A 167 10.87 -3.41 23.59
CA VAL A 167 11.03 -2.13 22.90
C VAL A 167 9.67 -1.47 22.82
N GLU A 168 9.52 -0.35 23.53
CA GLU A 168 8.26 0.39 23.57
C GLU A 168 7.83 0.90 22.19
N THR A 169 6.52 0.85 21.93
CA THR A 169 5.92 1.25 20.64
C THR A 169 6.15 2.72 20.27
N HIS A 170 6.44 3.59 21.25
CA HIS A 170 6.77 4.99 20.99
C HIS A 170 8.12 5.18 20.27
N GLN A 171 9.00 4.17 20.33
CA GLN A 171 10.30 4.18 19.67
C GLN A 171 10.22 3.69 18.23
N TRP A 172 9.10 3.06 17.84
CA TRP A 172 8.92 2.52 16.51
C TRP A 172 8.68 3.69 15.53
N GLY A 173 9.34 3.66 14.38
CA GLY A 173 9.17 4.70 13.38
C GLY A 173 9.65 4.28 11.99
N GLY A 174 9.73 5.26 11.09
CA GLY A 174 10.25 5.06 9.74
C GLY A 174 9.46 4.05 8.90
N LEU A 175 10.20 3.33 8.06
CA LEU A 175 9.68 2.26 7.19
C LEU A 175 9.02 1.15 8.02
N LEU A 176 9.61 0.77 9.15
CA LEU A 176 9.10 -0.27 10.05
C LEU A 176 7.65 0.04 10.45
N LEU A 177 7.43 1.21 11.05
CA LEU A 177 6.10 1.61 11.52
C LEU A 177 5.10 1.71 10.36
N THR A 178 5.55 2.22 9.21
CA THR A 178 4.71 2.35 8.01
C THR A 178 4.23 0.98 7.52
N LEU A 179 5.11 -0.01 7.45
CA LEU A 179 4.77 -1.38 7.04
C LEU A 179 3.82 -2.06 8.06
N ILE A 180 4.03 -1.85 9.35
CA ILE A 180 3.15 -2.37 10.40
C ILE A 180 1.75 -1.77 10.27
N ILE A 181 1.64 -0.44 10.22
CA ILE A 181 0.35 0.25 10.11
C ILE A 181 -0.37 -0.16 8.82
N ALA A 182 0.34 -0.24 7.69
CA ALA A 182 -0.24 -0.65 6.43
C ALA A 182 -0.75 -2.10 6.47
N SER A 183 0.08 -3.04 6.94
CA SER A 183 -0.27 -4.47 6.97
C SER A 183 -1.40 -4.77 7.96
N VAL A 184 -1.31 -4.27 9.19
CA VAL A 184 -2.35 -4.46 10.21
C VAL A 184 -3.64 -3.72 9.80
N GLY A 185 -3.50 -2.50 9.28
CA GLY A 185 -4.61 -1.71 8.76
C GLY A 185 -5.40 -2.48 7.71
N ILE A 186 -4.72 -3.02 6.69
CA ILE A 186 -5.37 -3.82 5.64
C ILE A 186 -5.98 -5.10 6.21
N LEU A 187 -5.24 -5.85 7.02
CA LEU A 187 -5.68 -7.15 7.55
C LEU A 187 -6.95 -7.04 8.40
N ILE A 188 -7.06 -6.00 9.21
CA ILE A 188 -8.21 -5.78 10.09
C ILE A 188 -9.35 -5.08 9.34
N SER A 189 -9.05 -4.05 8.55
CA SER A 189 -10.09 -3.26 7.90
C SER A 189 -10.78 -3.97 6.75
N PHE A 190 -10.11 -4.88 6.05
CA PHE A 190 -10.70 -5.59 4.92
C PHE A 190 -11.89 -6.47 5.34
N PRO A 191 -11.79 -7.36 6.35
CA PRO A 191 -12.95 -8.11 6.85
C PRO A 191 -14.09 -7.20 7.34
N ILE A 192 -13.76 -6.13 8.09
CA ILE A 192 -14.77 -5.17 8.56
C ILE A 192 -15.47 -4.50 7.38
N GLY A 193 -14.72 -4.10 6.35
CA GLY A 193 -15.24 -3.52 5.12
C GLY A 193 -16.17 -4.47 4.37
N VAL A 194 -15.81 -5.76 4.26
CA VAL A 194 -16.67 -6.79 3.67
C VAL A 194 -17.99 -6.92 4.45
N VAL A 195 -17.93 -6.99 5.78
CA VAL A 195 -19.12 -7.07 6.64
C VAL A 195 -20.00 -5.83 6.49
N LEU A 196 -19.41 -4.63 6.45
CA LEU A 196 -20.15 -3.37 6.25
C LEU A 196 -20.80 -3.31 4.85
N ALA A 197 -20.11 -3.76 3.81
CA ALA A 197 -20.62 -3.83 2.44
C ALA A 197 -21.84 -4.76 2.33
N LEU A 198 -21.75 -5.96 2.91
CA LEU A 198 -22.85 -6.92 2.97
C LEU A 198 -24.00 -6.37 3.83
N GLY A 199 -23.68 -5.73 4.96
CA GLY A 199 -24.67 -5.09 5.83
C GLY A 199 -25.47 -3.99 5.10
N ARG A 200 -24.82 -3.18 4.26
CA ARG A 200 -25.49 -2.16 3.42
C ARG A 200 -26.43 -2.75 2.37
N GLN A 201 -26.21 -4.00 1.96
CA GLN A 201 -27.08 -4.74 1.03
C GLN A 201 -28.15 -5.60 1.74
N SER A 202 -28.18 -5.61 3.07
CA SER A 202 -29.14 -6.40 3.83
C SER A 202 -30.58 -5.87 3.68
N GLU A 203 -31.54 -6.80 3.71
CA GLU A 203 -32.98 -6.49 3.80
C GLU A 203 -33.38 -5.93 5.18
N LEU A 204 -32.57 -6.21 6.22
CA LEU A 204 -32.81 -5.71 7.56
C LEU A 204 -32.49 -4.20 7.64
N ARG A 205 -33.55 -3.38 7.71
CA ARG A 205 -33.47 -1.90 7.71
C ARG A 205 -32.48 -1.36 8.75
N VAL A 206 -32.42 -1.94 9.94
CA VAL A 206 -31.52 -1.51 11.03
C VAL A 206 -30.05 -1.68 10.64
N ILE A 207 -29.68 -2.87 10.13
CA ILE A 207 -28.30 -3.18 9.73
C ILE A 207 -27.91 -2.30 8.54
N LYS A 208 -28.80 -2.21 7.55
CA LYS A 208 -28.59 -1.36 6.37
C LYS A 208 -28.36 0.10 6.74
N LEU A 209 -29.19 0.64 7.64
CA LEU A 209 -29.07 2.02 8.11
C LEU A 209 -27.76 2.24 8.86
N PHE A 210 -27.43 1.36 9.81
CA PHE A 210 -26.18 1.44 10.57
C PHE A 210 -24.95 1.42 9.66
N SER A 211 -24.85 0.45 8.76
CA SER A 211 -23.73 0.35 7.80
C SER A 211 -23.66 1.58 6.89
N THR A 212 -24.80 2.06 6.39
CA THR A 212 -24.84 3.25 5.54
C THR A 212 -24.36 4.49 6.29
N LEU A 213 -24.89 4.75 7.49
CA LEU A 213 -24.48 5.90 8.28
C LEU A 213 -23.00 5.86 8.64
N PHE A 214 -22.49 4.70 9.06
CA PHE A 214 -21.07 4.53 9.36
C PHE A 214 -20.19 4.85 8.14
N ILE A 215 -20.50 4.25 6.97
CA ILE A 215 -19.70 4.43 5.75
C ILE A 215 -19.71 5.89 5.29
N GLU A 216 -20.90 6.51 5.19
CA GLU A 216 -21.02 7.88 4.71
C GLU A 216 -20.38 8.88 5.69
N PHE A 217 -20.53 8.67 7.01
CA PHE A 217 -19.90 9.52 8.02
C PHE A 217 -18.37 9.45 7.95
N ILE A 218 -17.79 8.25 7.99
CA ILE A 218 -16.33 8.08 8.01
C ILE A 218 -15.68 8.60 6.73
N ARG A 219 -16.31 8.40 5.57
CA ARG A 219 -15.81 8.93 4.28
C ARG A 219 -15.99 10.44 4.14
N GLY A 220 -16.88 11.04 4.92
CA GLY A 220 -17.08 12.50 4.98
C GLY A 220 -16.07 13.24 5.86
N VAL A 221 -15.32 12.53 6.71
CA VAL A 221 -14.37 13.13 7.67
C VAL A 221 -12.92 12.91 7.20
N PRO A 222 -12.06 13.95 7.19
CA PRO A 222 -10.64 13.79 6.87
C PRO A 222 -9.92 12.82 7.83
N LEU A 223 -9.07 11.94 7.29
CA LEU A 223 -8.29 10.98 8.10
C LEU A 223 -7.45 11.68 9.18
N ILE A 224 -6.87 12.84 8.87
CA ILE A 224 -6.06 13.60 9.82
C ILE A 224 -6.88 14.02 11.05
N THR A 225 -8.16 14.37 10.87
CA THR A 225 -9.06 14.74 11.97
C THR A 225 -9.35 13.53 12.86
N ILE A 226 -9.57 12.36 12.27
CA ILE A 226 -9.80 11.11 13.02
C ILE A 226 -8.55 10.72 13.80
N LEU A 227 -7.37 10.81 13.19
CA LEU A 227 -6.09 10.54 13.84
C LEU A 227 -5.80 11.53 14.97
N PHE A 228 -6.07 12.82 14.76
CA PHE A 228 -5.93 13.85 15.78
C PHE A 228 -6.88 13.61 16.95
N MET A 229 -8.15 13.32 16.66
CA MET A 229 -9.16 12.97 17.67
C MET A 229 -8.72 11.75 18.49
N ALA A 230 -8.27 10.67 17.85
CA ALA A 230 -7.82 9.46 18.54
C ALA A 230 -6.53 9.68 19.36
N SER A 231 -5.62 10.52 18.88
CA SER A 231 -4.30 10.70 19.49
C SER A 231 -4.30 11.72 20.63
N PHE A 232 -5.03 12.82 20.48
CA PHE A 232 -4.96 13.98 21.38
C PHE A 232 -6.26 14.25 22.15
N VAL A 233 -7.42 14.03 21.55
CA VAL A 233 -8.70 14.43 22.16
C VAL A 233 -9.31 13.28 22.98
N LEU A 234 -9.36 12.06 22.44
CA LEU A 234 -9.84 10.87 23.12
C LEU A 234 -9.22 10.65 24.52
N PRO A 235 -7.87 10.72 24.69
CA PRO A 235 -7.28 10.55 26.02
C PRO A 235 -7.66 11.63 27.05
N LEU A 236 -8.22 12.78 26.63
CA LEU A 236 -8.73 13.79 27.58
C LEU A 236 -10.03 13.34 28.27
N PHE A 237 -10.76 12.39 27.66
CA PHE A 237 -11.99 11.83 28.19
C PHE A 237 -11.77 10.48 28.91
N LEU A 238 -10.55 9.94 28.87
CA LEU A 238 -10.20 8.70 29.54
C LEU A 238 -9.65 8.99 30.95
N GLU A 239 -10.05 8.19 31.93
CA GLU A 239 -9.53 8.30 33.29
C GLU A 239 -8.01 8.04 33.33
N SER A 240 -7.32 8.74 34.24
CA SER A 240 -5.87 8.60 34.45
C SER A 240 -5.51 7.15 34.79
N GLY A 241 -4.98 6.41 33.81
CA GLY A 241 -4.61 4.99 33.97
C GLY A 241 -5.20 4.06 32.91
N THR A 242 -6.23 4.50 32.16
CA THR A 242 -6.83 3.73 31.05
C THR A 242 -6.31 4.14 29.67
N ASN A 243 -5.21 4.91 29.65
CA ASN A 243 -4.63 5.42 28.41
C ASN A 243 -4.06 4.27 27.56
N PHE A 244 -4.80 3.90 26.52
CA PHE A 244 -4.31 2.98 25.49
C PHE A 244 -3.07 3.54 24.80
N ASP A 245 -2.22 2.62 24.34
CA ASP A 245 -1.03 2.97 23.58
C ASP A 245 -1.37 3.84 22.35
N LYS A 246 -0.48 4.78 22.02
CA LYS A 246 -0.66 5.72 20.89
C LYS A 246 -0.78 4.97 19.57
N LEU A 247 0.04 3.92 19.38
CA LEU A 247 0.00 3.10 18.17
C LEU A 247 -1.34 2.36 18.05
N LEU A 248 -1.83 1.77 19.14
CA LEU A 248 -3.12 1.05 19.13
C LEU A 248 -4.28 1.97 18.73
N ARG A 249 -4.34 3.19 19.30
CA ARG A 249 -5.37 4.17 18.95
C ARG A 249 -5.30 4.60 17.49
N ALA A 250 -4.09 4.82 16.97
CA ALA A 250 -3.88 5.12 15.56
C ALA A 250 -4.30 3.95 14.66
N LEU A 251 -3.98 2.70 15.03
CA LEU A 251 -4.38 1.50 14.29
C LEU A 251 -5.90 1.33 14.24
N ILE A 252 -6.61 1.54 15.35
CA ILE A 252 -8.08 1.47 15.39
C ILE A 252 -8.69 2.55 14.47
N ALA A 253 -8.21 3.80 14.58
CA ALA A 253 -8.66 4.91 13.74
C ALA A 253 -8.46 4.61 12.25
N ILE A 254 -7.26 4.15 11.88
CA ILE A 254 -6.91 3.81 10.49
C ILE A 254 -7.72 2.62 10.00
N ALA A 255 -7.91 1.58 10.82
CA ALA A 255 -8.67 0.40 10.44
C ALA A 255 -10.14 0.73 10.18
N LEU A 256 -10.79 1.53 11.04
CA LEU A 256 -12.17 1.96 10.83
C LEU A 256 -12.30 2.86 9.60
N PHE A 257 -11.35 3.78 9.40
CA PHE A 257 -11.32 4.62 8.21
C PHE A 257 -11.21 3.78 6.94
N GLN A 258 -10.19 2.92 6.85
CA GLN A 258 -9.98 2.06 5.68
C GLN A 258 -11.14 1.09 5.46
N ALA A 259 -11.80 0.61 6.51
CA ALA A 259 -12.94 -0.30 6.40
C ALA A 259 -14.11 0.33 5.64
N ALA A 260 -14.38 1.63 5.83
CA ALA A 260 -15.42 2.33 5.10
C ALA A 260 -15.09 2.46 3.60
N TYR A 261 -13.82 2.67 3.23
CA TYR A 261 -13.41 2.69 1.83
C TYR A 261 -13.43 1.30 1.20
N PHE A 262 -12.98 0.26 1.93
CA PHE A 262 -13.09 -1.12 1.46
C PHE A 262 -14.54 -1.55 1.28
N ALA A 263 -15.45 -1.12 2.15
CA ALA A 263 -16.88 -1.43 2.01
C ALA A 263 -17.43 -0.93 0.66
N GLU A 264 -17.00 0.25 0.21
CA GLU A 264 -17.42 0.83 -1.07
C GLU A 264 -16.78 0.17 -2.27
N VAL A 265 -15.51 -0.22 -2.16
CA VAL A 265 -14.83 -1.01 -3.21
C VAL A 265 -15.50 -2.37 -3.38
N VAL A 266 -15.78 -3.08 -2.27
CA VAL A 266 -16.47 -4.37 -2.29
C VAL A 266 -17.89 -4.22 -2.84
N ARG A 267 -18.63 -3.19 -2.41
CA ARG A 267 -19.96 -2.88 -2.95
C ARG A 267 -19.92 -2.61 -4.45
N GLY A 268 -18.95 -1.81 -4.92
CA GLY A 268 -18.75 -1.52 -6.34
C GLY A 268 -18.41 -2.78 -7.14
N GLY A 269 -17.59 -3.68 -6.56
CA GLY A 269 -17.29 -4.99 -7.13
C GLY A 269 -18.52 -5.89 -7.25
N LEU A 270 -19.33 -5.99 -6.19
CA LEU A 270 -20.56 -6.79 -6.21
C LEU A 270 -21.60 -6.24 -7.20
N GLN A 271 -21.67 -4.92 -7.37
CA GLN A 271 -22.58 -4.28 -8.35
C GLN A 271 -22.14 -4.45 -9.81
N ALA A 272 -20.86 -4.75 -10.06
CA ALA A 272 -20.36 -5.00 -11.40
C ALA A 272 -20.81 -6.37 -11.96
N ILE A 273 -21.32 -7.25 -11.10
CA ILE A 273 -21.71 -8.61 -11.48
C ILE A 273 -23.07 -8.58 -12.21
N PRO A 274 -23.18 -9.15 -13.43
CA PRO A 274 -24.44 -9.20 -14.16
C PRO A 274 -25.53 -9.94 -13.39
N LYS A 275 -26.76 -9.41 -13.41
CA LYS A 275 -27.92 -10.01 -12.72
C LYS A 275 -28.18 -11.48 -13.10
N GLY A 276 -27.88 -11.85 -14.35
CA GLY A 276 -28.02 -13.22 -14.83
C GLY A 276 -27.22 -14.27 -14.04
N GLN A 277 -26.13 -13.89 -13.36
CA GLN A 277 -25.40 -14.80 -12.47
C GLN A 277 -26.22 -15.17 -11.22
N TYR A 278 -26.90 -14.18 -10.63
CA TYR A 278 -27.78 -14.40 -9.49
C TYR A 278 -29.03 -15.20 -9.91
N GLU A 279 -29.62 -14.89 -11.07
CA GLU A 279 -30.78 -15.62 -11.62
C GLU A 279 -30.43 -17.09 -11.94
N ALA A 280 -29.26 -17.34 -12.53
CA ALA A 280 -28.78 -18.70 -12.78
C ALA A 280 -28.57 -19.47 -11.47
N ALA A 281 -27.99 -18.82 -10.46
CA ALA A 281 -27.78 -19.41 -9.15
C ALA A 281 -29.10 -19.73 -8.42
N ASP A 282 -30.13 -18.89 -8.59
CA ASP A 282 -31.50 -19.15 -8.13
C ASP A 282 -32.13 -20.35 -8.85
N ALA A 283 -31.93 -20.48 -10.17
CA ALA A 283 -32.47 -21.58 -10.97
C ALA A 283 -31.90 -22.96 -10.56
N ILE A 284 -30.66 -23.01 -10.07
CA ILE A 284 -30.04 -24.23 -9.55
C ILE A 284 -30.24 -24.42 -8.03
N GLY A 285 -31.04 -23.56 -7.38
CA GLY A 285 -31.43 -23.70 -5.98
C GLY A 285 -30.35 -23.35 -4.95
N LEU A 286 -29.37 -22.51 -5.29
CA LEU A 286 -28.34 -22.10 -4.32
C LEU A 286 -28.93 -21.21 -3.22
N SER A 287 -28.55 -21.49 -1.97
CA SER A 287 -28.88 -20.64 -0.82
C SER A 287 -28.18 -19.27 -0.90
N TYR A 288 -28.67 -18.28 -0.15
CA TYR A 288 -28.08 -16.93 -0.11
C TYR A 288 -26.56 -16.94 0.19
N PHE A 289 -26.13 -17.76 1.15
CA PHE A 289 -24.72 -17.90 1.48
C PHE A 289 -23.90 -18.53 0.36
N GLN A 290 -24.45 -19.56 -0.30
CA GLN A 290 -23.77 -20.19 -1.44
C GLN A 290 -23.66 -19.22 -2.61
N LYS A 291 -24.71 -18.44 -2.90
CA LYS A 291 -24.70 -17.40 -3.94
C LYS A 291 -23.59 -16.39 -3.70
N ASN A 292 -23.53 -15.78 -2.52
CA ASN A 292 -22.53 -14.76 -2.21
C ASN A 292 -21.11 -15.29 -2.02
N ALA A 293 -20.93 -16.59 -1.76
CA ALA A 293 -19.61 -17.19 -1.60
C ALA A 293 -19.03 -17.72 -2.92
N LEU A 294 -19.88 -18.09 -3.88
CA LEU A 294 -19.48 -18.71 -5.16
C LEU A 294 -19.44 -17.71 -6.32
N ILE A 295 -20.23 -16.64 -6.25
CA ILE A 295 -20.27 -15.53 -7.21
C ILE A 295 -19.22 -14.49 -6.80
#